data_AF-A0A1H9JVL0-F1
#
_entry.id   AF-A0A1H9JVL0-F1
#
_cell.length_a   1.000
_cell.length_b   1.000
_cell.length_c   1.000
_cell.angle_alpha   90.00
_cell.angle_beta   90.00
_cell.angle_gamma   90.00
#
_symmetry.space_group_name_H-M   'P 1'
#
loop_
_entity.id
_entity.type
_entity.pdbx_description
1 polymer ?
#
loop_
_entity_poly.entity_id
_entity_poly.type
_entity_poly.pdbx_seq_one_letter_code
_entity_poly.pdbx_strand_id
1 'polypeptide(L)' 'MGIAVDMSEERGAYVPEDLDYEGLDEDNLQKDPLEEGMDPPEGWSEVTKYGMTEYEQAHPRPLDERLAEERSDNNETGA' A
#
# COMPACT_ATOMS: atom_id res chain seq x y z
N MET A 1 -29.14 43.95 -25.71
CA MET A 1 -28.48 44.00 -24.39
C MET A 1 -29.34 43.20 -23.45
N GLY A 2 -29.01 42.02 -22.95
CA GLY A 2 -27.91 41.09 -23.09
C GLY A 2 -28.38 39.85 -22.29
N ILE A 3 -28.26 38.67 -22.87
CA ILE A 3 -28.53 37.41 -22.16
C ILE A 3 -27.28 37.14 -21.32
N ALA A 4 -27.43 37.03 -20.00
CA ALA A 4 -26.55 36.26 -19.13
C ALA A 4 -27.15 36.29 -17.71
N VAL A 5 -28.01 35.31 -17.39
CA VAL A 5 -28.01 34.82 -16.02
C VAL A 5 -26.84 33.85 -15.99
N ASP A 6 -25.70 34.34 -15.53
CA ASP A 6 -24.58 33.49 -15.16
C ASP A 6 -25.05 32.67 -13.96
N MET A 7 -25.40 31.40 -14.19
CA MET A 7 -25.50 30.40 -13.14
C MET A 7 -24.34 29.43 -13.28
N SER A 8 -23.13 29.96 -13.39
CA SER A 8 -21.93 29.20 -13.13
C SER A 8 -21.48 29.52 -11.71
N GLU A 9 -21.23 28.47 -10.93
CA GLU A 9 -20.72 28.50 -9.55
C GLU A 9 -21.76 28.65 -8.42
N GLU A 10 -22.39 27.54 -8.04
CA GLU A 10 -22.24 27.12 -6.65
C GLU A 10 -22.03 25.62 -6.58
N ARG A 11 -20.85 25.29 -6.05
CA ARG A 11 -20.19 24.01 -6.05
C ARG A 11 -20.32 23.48 -4.64
N GLY A 12 -21.15 22.48 -4.46
CA GLY A 12 -21.26 21.76 -3.19
C GLY A 12 -22.54 20.94 -3.20
N ALA A 13 -22.42 19.62 -3.35
CA ALA A 13 -23.50 18.76 -2.94
C ALA A 13 -23.81 19.14 -1.49
N TYR A 14 -25.05 19.53 -1.19
CA TYR A 14 -25.50 19.75 0.18
C TYR A 14 -25.31 18.42 0.90
N VAL A 15 -24.21 18.30 1.64
CA VAL A 15 -24.03 17.21 2.58
C VAL A 15 -24.73 17.70 3.85
N PRO A 16 -25.86 17.08 4.26
CA PRO A 16 -26.56 17.49 5.46
C PRO A 16 -25.55 17.58 6.61
N GLU A 17 -25.56 18.69 7.36
CA GLU A 17 -24.67 18.85 8.51
C GLU A 17 -24.93 17.81 9.61
N ASP A 18 -26.12 17.18 9.56
CA ASP A 18 -26.53 16.08 10.44
C ASP A 18 -26.11 14.70 9.92
N LEU A 19 -25.34 14.61 8.82
CA LEU A 19 -24.68 13.35 8.51
C LEU A 19 -23.57 13.13 9.52
N ASP A 20 -23.72 12.06 10.29
CA ASP A 20 -22.68 11.56 11.17
C ASP A 20 -21.55 10.99 10.31
N TYR A 21 -20.54 11.82 10.02
CA TYR A 21 -19.38 11.43 9.23
C TYR A 21 -18.53 10.37 9.93
N GLU A 22 -18.50 10.36 11.27
CA GLU A 22 -17.84 9.33 12.06
C GLU A 22 -18.52 7.97 11.85
N GLY A 23 -19.84 7.95 11.64
CA GLY A 23 -20.59 6.74 11.28
C GLY A 23 -20.22 6.16 9.90
N LEU A 24 -19.51 6.92 9.07
CA LEU A 24 -18.94 6.45 7.80
C LEU A 24 -17.49 5.98 7.94
N ASP A 25 -16.93 5.99 9.15
CA ASP A 25 -15.62 5.44 9.41
C ASP A 25 -15.60 3.92 9.21
N GLU A 26 -14.42 3.42 8.89
CA GLU A 26 -14.21 2.05 8.41
C GLU A 26 -14.54 1.01 9.50
N ASP A 27 -14.30 1.35 10.77
CA ASP A 27 -14.67 0.55 11.94
C ASP A 27 -16.20 0.37 12.06
N ASN A 28 -16.95 1.42 11.77
CA ASN A 28 -18.42 1.41 11.75
C ASN A 28 -18.99 0.68 10.51
N LEU A 29 -18.32 0.78 9.37
CA LEU A 29 -18.68 0.07 8.14
C LEU A 29 -18.29 -1.41 8.14
N GLN A 30 -17.68 -1.90 9.24
CA GLN A 30 -17.14 -3.25 9.36
C GLN A 30 -16.23 -3.62 8.19
N LYS A 31 -15.56 -2.61 7.63
CA LYS A 31 -14.54 -2.78 6.61
C LYS A 31 -13.22 -2.58 7.32
N ASP A 32 -12.41 -3.63 7.36
CA ASP A 32 -11.04 -3.44 7.77
C ASP A 32 -10.27 -2.89 6.55
N PRO A 33 -9.79 -1.63 6.56
CA PRO A 33 -9.00 -1.07 5.45
C PRO A 33 -7.70 -1.86 5.21
N LEU A 34 -7.22 -2.59 6.23
CA LEU A 34 -6.06 -3.45 6.09
C LEU A 34 -6.43 -4.75 5.37
N GLU A 35 -7.68 -5.23 5.42
CA GLU A 35 -8.08 -6.52 4.84
C GLU A 35 -7.84 -6.60 3.33
N GLU A 36 -8.11 -5.53 2.58
CA GLU A 36 -7.81 -5.47 1.13
C GLU A 36 -6.29 -5.43 0.85
N GLY A 37 -5.48 -5.00 1.81
CA GLY A 37 -4.01 -4.95 1.73
C GLY A 37 -3.28 -6.08 2.47
N MET A 38 -4.01 -6.95 3.20
CA MET A 38 -3.44 -8.04 4.00
C MET A 38 -2.92 -9.15 3.10
N ASP A 39 -3.66 -9.47 2.05
CA ASP A 39 -3.25 -10.46 1.07
C ASP A 39 -2.37 -9.79 0.01
N PRO A 40 -1.08 -10.14 -0.06
CA PRO A 40 -0.23 -9.61 -1.11
C PRO A 40 -0.72 -10.14 -2.48
N PRO A 41 -0.54 -9.37 -3.57
CA PRO A 41 -0.97 -9.77 -4.91
C PRO A 41 -0.45 -11.15 -5.31
N GLU A 42 -1.18 -11.86 -6.17
CA GLU A 42 -0.68 -13.13 -6.73
C GLU A 42 0.71 -12.94 -7.35
N GLY A 43 1.66 -13.80 -6.95
CA GLY A 43 3.05 -13.73 -7.41
C GLY A 43 3.93 -12.73 -6.65
N TRP A 44 3.41 -12.06 -5.62
CA TRP A 44 4.21 -11.25 -4.72
C TRP A 44 5.16 -12.11 -3.89
N SER A 45 6.41 -11.63 -3.74
CA SER A 45 7.41 -12.24 -2.90
C SER A 45 8.16 -11.17 -2.12
N GLU A 46 8.18 -11.32 -0.79
CA GLU A 46 8.92 -10.42 0.10
C GLU A 46 10.41 -10.35 -0.25
N VAL A 47 10.96 -11.38 -0.90
CA VAL A 47 12.37 -11.46 -1.32
C VAL A 47 12.76 -10.31 -2.28
N THR A 48 11.79 -9.68 -2.95
CA THR A 48 12.01 -8.55 -3.86
C THR A 48 11.72 -7.18 -3.25
N LYS A 49 11.34 -7.10 -1.96
CA LYS A 49 10.92 -5.86 -1.27
C LYS A 49 11.93 -4.72 -1.38
N TYR A 50 13.22 -5.04 -1.37
CA TYR A 50 14.31 -4.05 -1.50
C TYR A 50 14.86 -3.92 -2.93
N GLY A 51 14.29 -4.65 -3.90
CA GLY A 51 14.76 -4.70 -5.28
C GLY A 51 16.09 -5.44 -5.44
N MET A 52 16.31 -6.02 -6.63
CA MET A 52 17.62 -6.49 -7.08
C MET A 52 18.15 -5.48 -8.10
N THR A 53 19.45 -5.24 -8.13
CA THR A 53 20.04 -4.38 -9.17
C THR A 53 19.81 -4.99 -10.56
N GLU A 54 19.74 -4.17 -11.62
CA GLU A 54 19.58 -4.66 -13.00
C GLU A 54 20.68 -5.67 -13.38
N TYR A 55 21.89 -5.44 -12.86
CA TYR A 55 23.03 -6.34 -13.07
C TYR A 55 22.77 -7.72 -12.46
N GLU A 56 22.30 -7.81 -11.22
CA GLU A 56 22.02 -9.09 -10.58
C GLU A 56 20.86 -9.84 -11.22
N GLN A 57 19.85 -9.13 -11.74
CA GLN A 57 18.76 -9.74 -12.50
C GLN A 57 19.24 -10.35 -13.83
N ALA A 58 20.16 -9.67 -14.51
CA ALA A 58 20.75 -10.15 -15.76
C ALA A 58 21.76 -11.30 -15.56
N HIS A 59 22.29 -11.46 -14.35
CA HIS A 59 23.31 -12.45 -14.01
C HIS A 59 22.86 -13.34 -12.83
N PRO A 60 21.85 -14.21 -13.04
CA PRO A 60 21.37 -15.08 -11.99
C PRO A 60 22.48 -16.03 -11.52
N ARG A 61 22.66 -16.11 -10.20
CA ARG A 61 23.59 -17.04 -9.55
C ARG A 61 22.83 -18.19 -8.89
N PRO A 62 23.40 -19.42 -8.83
CA PRO A 62 22.80 -20.53 -8.11
C PRO A 62 22.54 -20.17 -6.64
N LEU A 63 21.44 -20.67 -6.07
CA LEU A 63 21.09 -20.41 -4.68
C LEU A 63 22.19 -20.85 -3.71
N ASP A 64 22.81 -22.00 -3.96
CA ASP A 64 23.87 -22.56 -3.12
C ASP A 64 25.10 -21.63 -3.01
N GLU A 65 25.45 -20.95 -4.10
CA GLU A 65 26.58 -20.01 -4.12
C GLU A 65 26.28 -18.79 -3.25
N ARG A 66 25.05 -18.27 -3.32
CA ARG A 66 24.60 -17.16 -2.49
C ARG A 66 24.53 -17.55 -1.01
N LEU A 67 24.06 -18.75 -0.71
CA LEU A 67 23.95 -19.26 0.66
C LEU A 67 25.33 -19.44 1.32
N ALA A 68 26.35 -19.80 0.53
CA ALA A 68 27.72 -19.93 1.02
C ALA A 68 28.37 -18.59 1.43
N GLU A 69 27.84 -17.45 0.94
CA GLU A 69 28.30 -16.11 1.32
C GLU A 69 27.74 -15.65 2.69
N GLU A 70 26.61 -16.21 3.13
CA GLU A 70 25.96 -15.83 4.37
C GLU A 70 26.83 -16.19 5.59
N ARG A 71 26.96 -15.25 6.52
CA ARG A 71 27.58 -15.48 7.83
C ARG A 71 26.47 -15.71 8.83
N SER A 72 26.48 -16.86 9.47
CA SER A 72 25.56 -17.15 10.56
C SER A 72 25.87 -16.24 11.76
N ASP A 73 24.87 -15.48 12.20
CA ASP A 73 24.99 -14.55 13.33
C ASP A 73 24.84 -15.30 14.66
N ASN A 74 25.82 -16.15 14.99
CA ASN A 74 25.78 -17.01 16.18
C ASN A 74 26.14 -16.29 17.50
N ASN A 75 26.00 -14.96 17.58
CA ASN A 75 26.41 -14.18 18.76
C ASN A 75 25.28 -13.37 19.43
N GLU A 76 24.01 -13.67 19.18
CA GLU A 76 22.98 -13.29 20.16
C GLU A 76 22.87 -14.35 21.25
N THR A 77 23.64 -14.16 22.33
CA THR A 77 23.17 -14.65 23.63
C THR A 77 21.94 -13.83 23.99
N GLY A 78 20.76 -14.31 23.59
CA GLY A 78 19.50 -13.85 24.16
C GLY A 78 19.55 -14.09 25.67
N ALA A 79 19.78 -13.02 26.42
CA ALA A 79 19.74 -12.96 27.87
C ALA A 79 18.70 -11.93 28.28
#